data_AF-A0A6B2GB70-F1
#
_entry.id   AF-A0A6B2GB70-F1
#
_cell.length_a   1.000
_cell.length_b   1.000
_cell.length_c   1.000
_cell.angle_alpha   90.00
_cell.angle_beta   90.00
_cell.angle_gamma   90.00
#
_symmetry.space_group_name_H-M   'P 1'
#
loop_
_entity.id
_entity.type
_entity.pdbx_description
1 polymer ?
#
loop_
_entity_poly.entity_id
_entity_poly.type
_entity_poly.pdbx_seq_one_letter_code
_entity_poly.pdbx_strand_id
1 'polypeptide(L)' 'VLINLAPRAIKGIESQGMILMTETPNGTLAFIEPENNAVENGMKIS' A
#
# COMPACT_ATOMS: atom_id res chain seq x y z
N VAL A 1 2.57 2.89 -1.87
CA VAL A 1 2.99 2.02 -0.75
C VAL A 1 3.62 2.87 0.34
N LEU A 2 3.30 2.66 1.61
CA LEU A 2 3.97 3.31 2.74
C LEU A 2 5.26 2.56 3.08
N ILE A 3 6.39 3.26 3.05
CA ILE A 3 7.73 2.68 3.24
C ILE A 3 8.49 3.24 4.45
N ASN A 4 7.95 4.25 5.15
CA ASN A 4 8.63 4.90 6.28
C ASN A 4 8.24 4.32 7.65
N LEU A 5 7.70 3.11 7.68
CA LEU A 5 7.29 2.43 8.91
C LEU A 5 8.46 1.60 9.43
N ALA A 6 8.64 1.57 10.76
CA ALA A 6 9.57 0.64 11.38
C ALA A 6 9.21 -0.80 10.96
N PRO A 7 10.19 -1.67 10.62
CA PRO A 7 9.92 -3.05 10.26
C PRO A 7 9.08 -3.76 11.33
N ARG A 8 8.10 -4.55 10.89
CA ARG A 8 7.23 -5.32 11.79
C ARG A 8 7.21 -6.78 11.37
N ALA A 9 7.49 -7.66 12.31
CA ALA A 9 7.35 -9.10 12.10
C ALA A 9 5.85 -9.48 12.07
N ILE A 10 5.40 -10.02 10.94
CA ILE A 10 4.05 -10.55 10.76
C ILE A 10 4.20 -12.04 10.44
N LYS A 11 3.76 -12.89 11.38
CA LYS A 11 3.85 -14.37 11.25
C LYS A 11 5.25 -14.89 10.87
N GLY A 12 6.32 -14.25 11.37
CA GLY A 12 7.71 -14.64 11.11
C GLY A 12 8.34 -14.03 9.86
N ILE A 13 7.61 -13.20 9.10
CA ILE A 13 8.14 -12.44 7.95
C ILE A 13 8.27 -10.97 8.35
N GLU A 14 9.41 -10.34 8.05
CA GLU A 14 9.57 -8.90 8.25
C GLU A 14 8.86 -8.10 7.15
N SER A 15 7.82 -7.36 7.54
CA SER A 15 7.15 -6.41 6.66
C SER A 15 7.95 -5.12 6.59
N GLN A 16 8.40 -4.74 5.39
CA GLN A 16 9.18 -3.53 5.08
C GLN A 16 8.31 -2.34 4.65
N GLY A 17 6.99 -2.47 4.79
CA GLY A 17 6.05 -1.43 4.40
C GLY A 17 4.60 -1.86 4.57
N MET A 18 3.69 -1.03 4.07
CA MET A 18 2.25 -1.26 4.11
C MET A 18 1.61 -0.88 2.77
N ILE A 19 0.80 -1.77 2.22
CA ILE A 19 -0.02 -1.49 1.03
C ILE A 19 -1.26 -0.71 1.47
N LEU A 20 -1.58 0.36 0.74
CA LEU A 20 -2.77 1.16 0.98
C LEU A 20 -3.98 0.48 0.32
N MET A 21 -5.04 0.32 1.10
CA MET A 21 -6.32 -0.24 0.65
C MET A 21 -7.45 0.67 1.13
N THR A 22 -8.55 0.69 0.40
CA THR A 22 -9.80 1.32 0.82
C THR A 22 -10.84 0.27 1.16
N GLU A 23 -11.74 0.60 2.06
CA GLU A 23 -12.93 -0.22 2.35
C GLU A 23 -14.06 0.22 1.42
N THR A 24 -14.62 -0.71 0.67
CA THR A 24 -15.82 -0.46 -0.13
C THR A 24 -17.05 -0.45 0.77
N PRO A 25 -18.17 0.17 0.34
CA PRO A 25 -19.42 0.12 1.10
C PRO A 25 -19.94 -1.29 1.40
N ASN A 26 -19.44 -2.30 0.69
CA ASN A 26 -19.78 -3.72 0.87
C ASN A 26 -18.86 -4.44 1.87
N GLY A 27 -17.95 -3.72 2.54
CA GLY A 27 -17.00 -4.29 3.50
C GLY A 27 -15.85 -5.08 2.85
N THR A 28 -15.64 -4.92 1.55
CA THR A 28 -14.50 -5.53 0.84
C THR A 28 -13.33 -4.54 0.75
N LEU A 29 -12.11 -5.06 0.76
CA LEU A 29 -10.90 -4.25 0.57
C LEU A 29 -10.61 -4.09 -0.92
N ALA A 30 -10.49 -2.83 -1.37
CA ALA A 30 -10.09 -2.48 -2.73
C ALA A 30 -8.67 -1.90 -2.74
N PHE A 31 -7.90 -2.24 -3.76
CA PHE A 31 -6.56 -1.68 -3.96
C PHE A 31 -6.66 -0.24 -4.49
N ILE A 32 -5.75 0.62 -4.03
CA ILE A 32 -5.57 1.95 -4.59
C ILE A 32 -4.56 1.86 -5.72
N GLU A 33 -4.98 2.22 -6.93
CA GLU A 33 -4.12 2.35 -8.10
C GLU A 33 -4.13 3.80 -8.62
N PRO A 34 -3.01 4.26 -9.21
CA PRO A 34 -3.01 5.55 -9.90
C PRO A 34 -3.88 5.49 -11.16
N GLU A 35 -4.62 6.55 -11.45
CA GLU A 35 -5.49 6.65 -12.63
C GLU A 35 -4.70 6.65 -13.95
N ASN A 36 -3.45 7.11 -13.92
CA ASN A 36 -2.58 7.15 -15.09
C ASN A 36 -1.58 5.98 -15.07
N ASN A 37 -1.52 5.23 -16.18
CA ASN A 37 -0.58 4.13 -16.37
C ASN A 37 0.88 4.60 -16.54
N ALA A 38 1.12 5.90 -16.73
CA ALA A 38 2.46 6.50 -16.83
C ALA A 38 3.10 6.85 -15.47
N VAL A 39 2.71 6.16 -14.39
CA VAL A 39 3.30 6.38 -13.06
C VAL A 39 4.50 5.46 -12.88
N GLU A 40 5.68 6.05 -12.73
CA GLU A 40 6.91 5.31 -12.45
C GLU A 40 6.93 4.74 -11.03
N ASN A 41 7.64 3.63 -10.85
CA ASN A 41 7.82 3.02 -9.53
C ASN A 41 8.51 3.99 -8.56
N GLY A 42 7.92 4.17 -7.38
CA GLY A 42 8.48 5.05 -6.34
C GLY A 42 8.02 6.51 -6.41
N MET A 43 7.11 6.85 -7.32
CA MET A 43 6.49 8.17 -7.36
C MET A 43 5.83 8.51 -6.02
N LYS A 44 6.10 9.72 -5.52
CA LYS A 44 5.63 10.19 -4.22
C LYS A 44 4.15 10.57 -4.29
N ILE A 45 3.36 9.95 -3.43
CA ILE A 45 1.99 10.39 -3.13
C ILE A 45 2.11 11.60 -2.18
N SER A 46 1.56 12.75 -2.57
CA SER A 46 1.57 14.01 -1.80
C SER A 46 0.16 14.45 -1.45
#